data_AF-A0A151L9N3-F1
#
_entry.id   AF-A0A151L9N3-F1
#
_cell.length_a   1.000
_cell.length_b   1.000
_cell.length_c   1.000
_cell.angle_alpha   90.00
_cell.angle_beta   90.00
_cell.angle_gamma   90.00
#
_symmetry.space_group_name_H-M   'P 1'
#
loop_
_entity.id
_entity.type
_entity.pdbx_description
1 polymer ?
#
loop_
_entity_poly.entity_id
_entity_poly.type
_entity_poly.pdbx_seq_one_letter_code
_entity_poly.pdbx_strand_id
1 'polypeptide(L)'
;GYNIKNEICNYNMDRYNTYNNMNVNKKIIIIIPDDKKTKRIIDLLAKYVTEEGYSFEETIKEKEKDNPNFHFLFESSDLFYYYKWRVFSFAQGDSYKNWRTDPFHMFSNGYLYVPPSIEKKNKALLIKRKRGRNKRGHIDQKKKNKLINILSTLNKKRVSICRAMIFCTRHSDYSLDIIKIISTFLTDMKYDLLRKINLIYLLSDILYNCSNEFFSSWSYRKDIEDELPKIFYFLRKHIKKVDSKIKGKMFTDSLINIFNMWNTWAIYNSVYMNGLLCLLFNMKINYINDNKSDEEKCDENIDGHKIQYYDDIKRYPLSLRRNAYMYFQKEENEINKLCLQRGLYYDEYFTKKKKIKYLLLYDNFCVKNNLSNTNNNQHFINNYFFSR
;
A
#
# COMPACT_ATOMS: atom_id res chain seq x y z
N GLY A 1 -40.59 26.81 22.79
CA GLY A 1 -40.17 27.59 21.61
C GLY A 1 -39.57 26.64 20.60
N TYR A 2 -40.26 26.49 19.46
CA TYR A 2 -39.87 25.98 18.12
C TYR A 2 -38.72 24.94 18.04
N ASN A 3 -38.94 23.64 17.76
CA ASN A 3 -39.24 22.95 16.46
C ASN A 3 -38.34 23.41 15.28
N ILE A 4 -37.78 22.61 14.37
CA ILE A 4 -37.82 21.17 14.00
C ILE A 4 -36.68 20.95 12.97
N LYS A 5 -36.13 19.72 12.95
CA LYS A 5 -35.55 18.90 11.85
C LYS A 5 -35.11 19.50 10.49
N ASN A 6 -34.05 18.85 9.97
CA ASN A 6 -33.83 18.32 8.61
C ASN A 6 -32.94 19.06 7.59
N GLU A 7 -32.27 18.19 6.80
CA GLU A 7 -31.63 18.36 5.47
C GLU A 7 -30.15 18.81 5.45
N ILE A 8 -29.17 17.95 5.10
CA ILE A 8 -28.87 17.21 3.85
C ILE A 8 -28.47 18.15 2.68
N CYS A 9 -27.22 17.97 2.26
CA CYS A 9 -26.61 18.23 0.94
C CYS A 9 -26.82 19.59 0.26
N ASN A 10 -25.70 20.29 -0.02
CA ASN A 10 -25.29 20.62 -1.39
C ASN A 10 -23.95 21.39 -1.38
N TYR A 11 -22.85 20.66 -1.56
CA TYR A 11 -21.64 21.22 -2.14
C TYR A 11 -21.82 21.19 -3.66
N ASN A 12 -22.19 22.32 -4.26
CA ASN A 12 -22.05 22.53 -5.68
C ASN A 12 -21.15 23.75 -5.92
N MET A 13 -20.17 23.50 -6.79
CA MET A 13 -19.41 24.44 -7.58
C MET A 13 -20.26 25.64 -8.02
N ASP A 14 -19.74 26.85 -7.81
CA ASP A 14 -19.44 27.82 -8.88
C ASP A 14 -19.22 29.21 -8.28
N ARG A 15 -18.01 29.73 -8.45
CA ARG A 15 -17.76 31.13 -8.83
C ARG A 15 -16.28 31.34 -9.13
N TYR A 16 -15.92 31.05 -10.38
CA TYR A 16 -14.84 31.77 -11.05
C TYR A 16 -15.27 33.22 -11.28
N ASN A 17 -14.28 34.11 -11.22
CA ASN A 17 -14.30 35.52 -11.63
C ASN A 17 -15.11 36.47 -10.74
N THR A 18 -14.40 37.19 -9.87
CA THR A 18 -14.17 38.64 -10.02
C THR A 18 -13.07 39.01 -9.04
N TYR A 19 -11.93 39.53 -9.50
CA TYR A 19 -11.17 40.65 -8.92
C TYR A 19 -9.94 40.88 -9.79
N ASN A 20 -10.15 41.73 -10.80
CA ASN A 20 -9.06 42.38 -11.51
C ASN A 20 -8.27 43.28 -10.54
N ASN A 21 -6.95 43.14 -10.61
CA ASN A 21 -5.92 44.17 -10.44
C ASN A 21 -6.18 45.30 -9.43
N MET A 22 -5.52 45.21 -8.27
CA MET A 22 -4.70 46.29 -7.70
C MET A 22 -3.94 45.72 -6.48
N ASN A 23 -2.74 45.18 -6.73
CA ASN A 23 -1.55 45.31 -5.87
C ASN A 23 -0.49 44.34 -6.39
N VAL A 24 0.58 44.89 -6.93
CA VAL A 24 1.77 44.20 -7.40
C VAL A 24 2.16 43.10 -6.41
N ASN A 25 2.04 41.83 -6.81
CA ASN A 25 2.44 40.67 -6.02
C ASN A 25 3.90 40.83 -5.59
N LYS A 26 4.15 41.37 -4.38
CA LYS A 26 5.49 41.48 -3.83
C LYS A 26 6.02 40.06 -3.60
N LYS A 27 6.93 39.65 -4.46
CA LYS A 27 7.56 38.33 -4.46
C LYS A 27 8.85 38.39 -3.64
N ILE A 28 9.01 37.47 -2.70
CA ILE A 28 10.22 37.35 -1.88
C ILE A 28 10.95 36.08 -2.33
N ILE A 29 12.18 36.26 -2.82
CA ILE A 29 13.05 35.14 -3.17
C ILE A 29 13.90 34.84 -1.95
N ILE A 30 13.81 33.61 -1.44
CA ILE A 30 14.56 33.21 -0.27
C ILE A 30 16.01 32.89 -0.66
N ILE A 31 16.93 33.65 -0.08
CA ILE A 31 18.38 33.50 -0.25
C ILE A 31 18.92 32.70 0.93
N ILE A 32 19.72 31.66 0.65
CA ILE A 32 20.38 30.87 1.69
C ILE A 32 21.59 31.69 2.18
N PRO A 33 21.78 31.87 3.50
CA PRO A 33 22.95 32.57 4.02
C PRO A 33 24.25 31.85 3.63
N ASP A 34 25.21 32.60 3.09
CA ASP A 34 26.53 32.08 2.71
C ASP A 34 27.35 31.66 3.94
N ASP A 35 27.22 32.41 5.05
CA ASP A 35 27.86 32.05 6.30
C ASP A 35 27.18 30.84 6.96
N LYS A 36 27.95 29.76 7.08
CA LYS A 36 27.51 28.49 7.68
C LYS A 36 27.15 28.64 9.15
N LYS A 37 27.78 29.56 9.89
CA LYS A 37 27.48 29.78 11.31
C LYS A 37 26.11 30.44 11.45
N THR A 38 25.90 31.54 10.75
CA THR A 38 24.62 32.27 10.68
C THR A 38 23.48 31.38 10.22
N LYS A 39 23.67 30.60 9.15
CA LYS A 39 22.68 29.63 8.69
C LYS A 39 22.29 28.64 9.78
N ARG A 40 23.26 28.05 10.49
CA ARG A 40 22.99 27.08 11.56
C ARG A 40 22.22 27.70 12.72
N ILE A 41 22.57 28.94 13.10
CA ILE A 41 21.88 29.67 14.16
C ILE A 41 20.42 29.90 13.77
N ILE A 42 20.17 30.38 12.54
CA ILE A 42 18.81 30.62 12.04
C ILE A 42 18.02 29.31 11.94
N ASP A 43 18.60 28.25 11.36
CA ASP A 43 17.94 26.96 11.22
C ASP A 43 17.62 26.31 12.59
N LEU A 44 18.48 26.50 13.60
CA LEU A 44 18.25 25.98 14.95
C LEU A 44 17.17 26.77 15.68
N LEU A 45 17.23 28.10 15.62
CA LEU A 45 16.21 28.96 16.21
C LEU A 45 14.83 28.68 15.59
N ALA A 46 14.76 28.60 14.26
CA ALA A 46 13.51 28.33 13.55
C ALA A 46 12.88 26.99 13.96
N LYS A 47 13.70 25.97 14.25
CA LYS A 47 13.21 24.69 14.75
C LYS A 47 12.63 24.82 16.15
N TYR A 48 13.36 25.44 17.08
CA TYR A 48 12.86 25.66 18.45
C TYR A 48 11.59 26.51 18.48
N VAL A 49 11.49 27.54 17.64
CA VAL A 49 10.28 28.36 17.52
C VAL A 49 9.10 27.58 16.95
N THR A 50 9.35 26.60 16.08
CA THR A 50 8.30 25.70 15.57
C THR A 50 7.79 24.75 16.66
N GLU A 51 8.67 24.29 17.55
CA GLU A 51 8.35 23.36 18.64
C GLU A 51 7.69 24.05 19.84
N GLU A 52 8.24 25.19 20.28
CA GLU A 52 7.84 25.91 21.50
C GLU A 52 6.86 27.07 21.24
N GLY A 53 6.69 27.46 19.97
CA GLY A 53 5.73 28.49 19.55
C GLY A 53 6.21 29.94 19.69
N TYR A 54 5.28 30.88 19.52
CA TYR A 54 5.56 32.31 19.36
C TYR A 54 6.12 32.98 20.63
N SER A 55 5.70 32.55 21.82
CA SER A 55 6.20 33.06 23.11
C SER A 55 7.71 32.85 23.27
N PHE A 56 8.24 31.77 22.69
CA PHE A 56 9.68 31.52 22.65
C PHE A 56 10.41 32.53 21.74
N GLU A 57 9.85 32.87 20.56
CA GLU A 57 10.43 33.89 19.66
C GLU A 57 10.52 35.26 20.36
N GLU A 58 9.48 35.66 21.11
CA GLU A 58 9.47 36.93 21.86
C GLU A 58 10.53 36.96 22.97
N THR A 59 10.64 35.88 23.75
CA THR A 59 11.64 35.77 24.82
C THR A 59 13.07 35.91 24.28
N ILE A 60 13.34 35.31 23.10
CA ILE A 60 14.65 35.44 22.44
C ILE A 60 14.87 36.86 21.94
N LYS A 61 13.85 37.52 21.38
CA LYS A 61 13.95 38.93 20.95
C LYS A 61 14.24 39.88 22.11
N GLU A 62 13.71 39.63 23.30
CA GLU A 62 13.98 40.46 24.47
C GLU A 62 15.39 40.25 25.01
N LYS A 63 15.83 39.00 25.14
CA LYS A 63 17.12 38.64 25.75
C LYS A 63 18.32 38.88 24.85
N GLU A 64 18.16 38.73 23.54
CA GLU A 64 19.26 38.74 22.57
C GLU A 64 19.26 40.01 21.70
N LYS A 65 18.60 41.09 22.15
CA LYS A 65 18.45 42.34 21.40
C LYS A 65 19.79 42.97 21.00
N ASP A 66 20.79 42.89 21.88
CA ASP A 66 22.14 43.44 21.65
C ASP A 66 23.10 42.43 21.02
N ASN A 67 22.66 41.18 20.75
CA ASN A 67 23.51 40.14 20.20
C ASN A 67 23.53 40.21 18.66
N PRO A 68 24.70 40.43 18.02
CA PRO A 68 24.80 40.55 16.56
C PRO A 68 24.37 39.28 15.83
N ASN A 69 24.43 38.10 16.46
CA ASN A 69 24.01 36.84 15.84
C ASN A 69 22.48 36.74 15.65
N PHE A 70 21.69 37.50 16.43
CA PHE A 70 20.22 37.49 16.39
C PHE A 70 19.64 38.76 15.76
N HIS A 71 20.49 39.65 15.23
CA HIS A 71 20.07 40.91 14.61
C HIS A 71 19.04 40.72 13.49
N PHE A 72 19.10 39.57 12.79
CA PHE A 72 18.14 39.18 11.75
C PHE A 72 16.68 39.10 12.24
N LEU A 73 16.40 39.07 13.55
CA LEU A 73 15.03 39.06 14.08
C LEU A 73 14.37 40.44 14.08
N PHE A 74 15.15 41.52 13.95
CA PHE A 74 14.70 42.90 14.18
C PHE A 74 14.65 43.74 12.90
N GLU A 75 15.38 43.35 11.86
CA GLU A 75 15.43 44.05 10.58
C GLU A 75 14.79 43.21 9.46
N SER A 76 14.04 43.85 8.56
CA SER A 76 13.43 43.20 7.38
C SER A 76 14.47 42.90 6.29
N SER A 77 15.47 42.09 6.62
CA SER A 77 16.58 41.66 5.75
C SER A 77 16.32 40.31 5.08
N ASP A 78 17.18 39.90 4.15
CA ASP A 78 17.11 38.56 3.54
C ASP A 78 17.23 37.43 4.59
N LEU A 79 17.99 37.65 5.66
CA LEU A 79 18.12 36.71 6.77
C LEU A 79 16.81 36.56 7.55
N PHE A 80 16.07 37.65 7.73
CA PHE A 80 14.75 37.64 8.35
C PHE A 80 13.75 36.82 7.52
N TYR A 81 13.73 37.02 6.21
CA TYR A 81 12.86 36.27 5.32
C TYR A 81 13.26 34.79 5.24
N TYR A 82 14.57 34.48 5.22
CA TYR A 82 15.06 33.12 5.34
C TYR A 82 14.58 32.48 6.65
N TYR A 83 14.72 33.16 7.79
CA TYR A 83 14.22 32.70 9.09
C TYR A 83 12.71 32.41 9.07
N LYS A 84 11.88 33.37 8.64
CA LYS A 84 10.41 33.19 8.59
C LYS A 84 10.01 32.05 7.65
N TRP A 85 10.68 31.92 6.51
CA TRP A 85 10.50 30.78 5.62
C TRP A 85 10.90 29.45 6.29
N ARG A 86 12.01 29.40 7.04
CA ARG A 86 12.44 28.17 7.74
C ARG A 86 11.45 27.75 8.82
N VAL A 87 10.93 28.69 9.62
CA VAL A 87 9.88 28.40 10.62
C VAL A 87 8.66 27.78 9.94
N PHE A 88 8.18 28.40 8.86
CA PHE A 88 7.06 27.85 8.10
C PHE A 88 7.36 26.50 7.46
N SER A 89 8.54 26.34 6.86
CA SER A 89 9.01 25.10 6.24
C SER A 89 9.01 23.95 7.26
N PHE A 90 9.55 24.19 8.47
CA PHE A 90 9.52 23.20 9.55
C PHE A 90 8.10 22.91 10.05
N ALA A 91 7.25 23.93 10.22
CA ALA A 91 5.86 23.75 10.62
C ALA A 91 5.06 22.92 9.60
N GLN A 92 5.46 22.93 8.33
CA GLN A 92 4.89 22.11 7.25
C GLN A 92 5.54 20.71 7.11
N GLY A 93 6.46 20.35 8.02
CA GLY A 93 7.12 19.05 8.07
C GLY A 93 8.40 18.91 7.23
N ASP A 94 8.94 20.00 6.67
CA ASP A 94 10.20 19.95 5.93
C ASP A 94 11.40 19.72 6.86
N SER A 95 12.54 19.31 6.29
CA SER A 95 13.78 19.03 7.02
C SER A 95 14.87 20.08 6.75
N TYR A 96 16.04 19.92 7.38
CA TYR A 96 17.21 20.77 7.12
C TYR A 96 17.79 20.65 5.70
N LYS A 97 17.52 19.55 4.99
CA LYS A 97 18.14 19.24 3.68
C LYS A 97 17.13 19.11 2.54
N ASN A 98 15.88 18.81 2.87
CA ASN A 98 14.79 18.62 1.93
C ASN A 98 13.62 19.49 2.35
N TRP A 99 13.19 20.38 1.45
CA TRP A 99 12.05 21.28 1.64
C TRP A 99 11.26 21.43 0.34
N ARG A 100 10.00 21.88 0.45
CA ARG A 100 9.17 22.17 -0.73
C ARG A 100 9.71 23.38 -1.48
N THR A 101 9.71 23.30 -2.82
CA THR A 101 10.25 24.36 -3.69
C THR A 101 9.19 25.13 -4.47
N ASP A 102 7.92 24.73 -4.35
CA ASP A 102 6.80 25.42 -4.99
C ASP A 102 6.55 26.77 -4.29
N PRO A 103 6.40 27.88 -5.03
CA PRO A 103 6.05 29.17 -4.45
C PRO A 103 4.74 29.13 -3.68
N PHE A 104 4.67 29.81 -2.54
CA PHE A 104 3.49 29.80 -1.69
C PHE A 104 3.25 31.14 -0.99
N HIS A 105 2.01 31.37 -0.55
CA HIS A 105 1.66 32.49 0.32
C HIS A 105 1.54 31.99 1.75
N MET A 106 2.19 32.68 2.70
CA MET A 106 2.07 32.35 4.12
C MET A 106 0.72 32.82 4.70
N PHE A 107 0.14 33.88 4.12
CA PHE A 107 -1.14 34.48 4.51
C PHE A 107 -1.95 34.85 3.26
N SER A 108 -3.27 34.85 3.35
CA SER A 108 -4.20 34.97 2.21
C SER A 108 -4.02 36.23 1.35
N ASN A 109 -3.43 37.31 1.91
CA ASN A 109 -3.08 38.55 1.21
C ASN A 109 -1.57 38.92 1.38
N GLY A 110 -0.72 37.94 1.65
CA GLY A 110 0.70 38.13 1.95
C GLY A 110 1.63 38.01 0.74
N TYR A 111 2.92 38.26 0.98
CA TYR A 111 3.99 38.07 0.00
C TYR A 111 4.03 36.65 -0.56
N LEU A 112 4.39 36.51 -1.84
CA LEU A 112 4.66 35.21 -2.46
C LEU A 112 6.10 34.80 -2.14
N TYR A 113 6.27 33.80 -1.27
CA TYR A 113 7.57 33.24 -0.90
C TYR A 113 8.02 32.26 -1.97
N VAL A 114 9.24 32.44 -2.47
CA VAL A 114 9.89 31.51 -3.40
C VAL A 114 11.05 30.83 -2.68
N PRO A 115 10.89 29.56 -2.25
CA PRO A 115 11.93 28.82 -1.57
C PRO A 115 13.20 28.68 -2.42
N PRO A 116 14.38 28.55 -1.80
CA PRO A 116 15.62 28.38 -2.54
C PRO A 116 15.60 27.03 -3.24
N SER A 117 16.02 27.00 -4.51
CA SER A 117 16.15 25.74 -5.23
C SER A 117 17.29 24.92 -4.64
N ILE A 118 17.05 23.65 -4.33
CA ILE A 118 18.09 22.71 -3.90
C ILE A 118 19.17 22.67 -4.98
N GLU A 119 20.41 23.06 -4.65
CA GLU A 119 21.50 23.28 -5.62
C GLU A 119 21.71 22.09 -6.57
N LYS A 120 21.80 22.42 -7.86
CA LYS A 120 21.87 21.49 -8.99
C LYS A 120 23.27 20.90 -9.16
N LYS A 121 23.60 19.81 -8.47
CA LYS A 121 24.56 18.82 -9.00
C LYS A 121 23.95 17.84 -10.01
N ASN A 122 22.68 18.00 -10.39
CA ASN A 122 21.97 17.00 -11.18
C ASN A 122 20.97 17.60 -12.20
N LYS A 123 21.45 18.49 -13.09
CA LYS A 123 20.65 18.98 -14.24
C LYS A 123 20.23 17.86 -15.20
N ALA A 124 20.95 16.73 -15.24
CA ALA A 124 20.57 15.53 -15.99
C ALA A 124 19.35 14.78 -15.41
N LEU A 125 19.05 14.93 -14.11
CA LEU A 125 17.88 14.30 -13.47
C LEU A 125 16.58 15.09 -13.66
N LEU A 126 16.66 16.40 -13.85
CA LEU A 126 15.48 17.27 -14.01
C LEU A 126 14.86 17.20 -15.42
N ILE A 127 15.68 17.05 -16.47
CA ILE A 127 15.18 16.79 -17.83
C ILE A 127 14.57 15.37 -17.92
N LYS A 128 15.01 14.42 -17.07
CA LYS A 128 14.35 13.12 -16.89
C LYS A 128 13.04 13.20 -16.10
N ARG A 129 12.91 14.11 -15.12
CA ARG A 129 11.72 14.23 -14.25
C ARG A 129 10.48 14.82 -14.95
N LYS A 130 10.61 15.64 -15.99
CA LYS A 130 9.44 16.11 -16.77
C LYS A 130 9.02 15.17 -17.90
N ARG A 131 9.90 14.28 -18.38
CA ARG A 131 9.57 13.25 -19.39
C ARG A 131 9.21 11.87 -18.83
N GLY A 132 9.31 11.67 -17.51
CA GLY A 132 9.24 10.34 -16.89
C GLY A 132 8.04 10.04 -16.00
N ARG A 133 7.00 10.89 -15.95
CA ARG A 133 5.82 10.62 -15.08
C ARG A 133 5.09 9.32 -15.42
N ASN A 134 5.33 8.70 -16.58
CA ASN A 134 4.65 7.47 -17.03
C ASN A 134 5.55 6.29 -17.44
N LYS A 135 6.84 6.24 -17.06
CA LYS A 135 7.64 5.01 -17.24
C LYS A 135 8.34 4.65 -15.93
N ARG A 136 7.74 3.74 -15.17
CA ARG A 136 8.43 2.98 -14.11
C ARG A 136 9.70 2.40 -14.76
N GLY A 137 10.87 2.88 -14.33
CA GLY A 137 12.14 2.42 -14.90
C GLY A 137 12.43 0.99 -14.45
N HIS A 138 13.08 0.20 -15.30
CA HIS A 138 13.54 -1.14 -14.90
C HIS A 138 14.81 -1.02 -14.04
N ILE A 139 14.95 -1.87 -13.02
CA ILE A 139 16.14 -1.94 -12.18
C ILE A 139 17.37 -2.32 -13.03
N ASP A 140 18.49 -1.63 -12.87
CA ASP A 140 19.72 -2.01 -13.57
C ASP A 140 20.25 -3.37 -13.10
N GLN A 141 21.02 -4.06 -13.97
CA GLN A 141 21.49 -5.41 -13.68
C GLN A 141 22.40 -5.48 -12.43
N LYS A 142 23.16 -4.42 -12.16
CA LYS A 142 24.07 -4.35 -11.01
C LYS A 142 23.31 -4.32 -9.68
N LYS A 143 22.28 -3.47 -9.59
CA LYS A 143 21.37 -3.39 -8.43
C LYS A 143 20.53 -4.65 -8.31
N LYS A 144 20.06 -5.21 -9.43
CA LYS A 144 19.34 -6.51 -9.45
C LYS A 144 20.19 -7.63 -8.85
N ASN A 145 21.44 -7.78 -9.31
CA ASN A 145 22.36 -8.78 -8.77
C ASN A 145 22.65 -8.53 -7.28
N LYS A 146 22.81 -7.27 -6.87
CA LYS A 146 22.98 -6.91 -5.46
C LYS A 146 21.77 -7.29 -4.61
N LEU A 147 20.55 -7.05 -5.09
CA LEU A 147 19.32 -7.47 -4.43
C LEU A 147 19.27 -8.99 -4.31
N ILE A 148 19.51 -9.72 -5.40
CA ILE A 148 19.52 -11.19 -5.41
C ILE A 148 20.50 -11.74 -4.36
N ASN A 149 21.69 -11.15 -4.23
CA ASN A 149 22.67 -11.56 -3.22
C ASN A 149 22.22 -11.26 -1.78
N ILE A 150 21.54 -10.14 -1.56
CA ILE A 150 20.93 -9.82 -0.26
C ILE A 150 19.82 -10.83 0.08
N LEU A 151 18.96 -11.15 -0.88
CA LEU A 151 17.86 -12.10 -0.70
C LEU A 151 18.35 -13.54 -0.51
N SER A 152 19.42 -13.95 -1.19
CA SER A 152 19.98 -15.30 -1.08
C SER A 152 20.63 -15.57 0.28
N THR A 153 21.14 -14.53 0.94
CA THR A 153 21.79 -14.60 2.27
C THR A 153 20.86 -14.21 3.42
N LEU A 154 19.59 -13.91 3.12
CA LEU A 154 18.60 -13.43 4.08
C LEU A 154 18.29 -14.49 5.15
N ASN A 155 18.33 -14.08 6.41
CA ASN A 155 18.02 -14.93 7.56
C ASN A 155 17.10 -14.23 8.56
N LYS A 156 16.61 -14.99 9.55
CA LYS A 156 15.64 -14.52 10.57
C LYS A 156 16.15 -13.42 11.51
N LYS A 157 17.45 -13.08 11.50
CA LYS A 157 17.98 -12.04 12.41
C LYS A 157 17.42 -10.68 12.01
N ARG A 158 16.93 -9.90 12.98
CA ARG A 158 16.38 -8.54 12.77
C ARG A 158 17.31 -7.64 11.94
N VAL A 159 18.62 -7.71 12.19
CA VAL A 159 19.62 -6.93 11.44
C VAL A 159 19.69 -7.36 9.97
N SER A 160 19.53 -8.65 9.67
CA SER A 160 19.51 -9.16 8.28
C SER A 160 18.28 -8.62 7.54
N ILE A 161 17.09 -8.73 8.14
CA ILE A 161 15.84 -8.23 7.56
C ILE A 161 15.90 -6.71 7.38
N CYS A 162 16.34 -5.98 8.41
CA CYS A 162 16.47 -4.52 8.37
C CYS A 162 17.40 -4.03 7.26
N ARG A 163 18.58 -4.67 7.07
CA ARG A 163 19.49 -4.32 5.97
C ARG A 163 18.85 -4.52 4.59
N ALA A 164 18.11 -5.62 4.42
CA ALA A 164 17.40 -5.87 3.17
C ALA A 164 16.25 -4.87 2.95
N MET A 165 15.50 -4.55 4.00
CA MET A 165 14.44 -3.54 3.95
C MET A 165 14.99 -2.16 3.58
N ILE A 166 16.09 -1.72 4.21
CA ILE A 166 16.77 -0.45 3.89
C ILE A 166 17.20 -0.42 2.42
N PHE A 167 17.70 -1.54 1.89
CA PHE A 167 18.04 -1.60 0.47
C PHE A 167 16.81 -1.37 -0.40
N CYS A 168 15.69 -2.02 -0.09
CA CYS A 168 14.44 -1.88 -0.85
C CYS A 168 13.88 -0.45 -0.77
N THR A 169 13.81 0.15 0.43
CA THR A 169 13.27 1.51 0.63
C THR A 169 14.11 2.59 -0.05
N ARG A 170 15.44 2.43 -0.10
CA ARG A 170 16.35 3.35 -0.83
C ARG A 170 16.23 3.26 -2.36
N HIS A 171 15.58 2.23 -2.87
CA HIS A 171 15.38 1.99 -4.30
C HIS A 171 13.88 1.88 -4.65
N SER A 172 13.03 2.61 -3.92
CA SER A 172 11.56 2.59 -4.07
C SER A 172 11.06 2.95 -5.47
N ASP A 173 11.83 3.73 -6.24
CA ASP A 173 11.54 4.01 -7.65
C ASP A 173 11.41 2.73 -8.53
N TYR A 174 11.98 1.61 -8.07
CA TYR A 174 11.96 0.30 -8.72
C TYR A 174 11.10 -0.71 -7.96
N SER A 175 10.14 -0.27 -7.15
CA SER A 175 9.32 -1.11 -6.27
C SER A 175 8.72 -2.32 -7.00
N LEU A 176 8.16 -2.12 -8.20
CA LEU A 176 7.57 -3.19 -8.99
C LEU A 176 8.56 -4.32 -9.29
N ASP A 177 9.77 -3.99 -9.76
CA ASP A 177 10.78 -5.00 -10.08
C ASP A 177 11.31 -5.68 -8.82
N ILE A 178 11.49 -4.92 -7.73
CA ILE A 178 11.93 -5.45 -6.43
C ILE A 178 10.92 -6.47 -5.91
N ILE A 179 9.62 -6.14 -5.92
CA ILE A 179 8.56 -7.04 -5.48
C ILE A 179 8.44 -8.24 -6.41
N LYS A 180 8.53 -8.05 -7.74
CA LYS A 180 8.55 -9.19 -8.68
C LYS A 180 9.71 -10.15 -8.40
N ILE A 181 10.91 -9.63 -8.11
CA ILE A 181 12.05 -10.47 -7.71
C ILE A 181 11.72 -11.22 -6.42
N ILE A 182 11.25 -10.55 -5.36
CA ILE A 182 10.88 -11.23 -4.10
C ILE A 182 9.79 -12.30 -4.35
N SER A 183 8.77 -11.98 -5.15
CA SER A 183 7.70 -12.90 -5.59
C SER A 183 8.27 -14.13 -6.30
N THR A 184 9.30 -13.98 -7.16
CA THR A 184 9.95 -15.14 -7.79
C THR A 184 10.58 -16.10 -6.77
N PHE A 185 11.28 -15.60 -5.74
CA PHE A 185 11.82 -16.45 -4.67
C PHE A 185 10.73 -17.11 -3.83
N LEU A 186 9.63 -16.39 -3.56
CA LEU A 186 8.50 -16.92 -2.79
C LEU A 186 7.70 -17.98 -3.55
N THR A 187 7.63 -17.88 -4.87
CA THR A 187 6.88 -18.82 -5.71
C THR A 187 7.70 -20.02 -6.17
N ASP A 188 9.03 -19.90 -6.32
CA ASP A 188 9.91 -20.99 -6.75
C ASP A 188 9.89 -22.18 -5.78
N MET A 189 9.62 -23.37 -6.32
CA MET A 189 9.54 -24.66 -5.62
C MET A 189 10.85 -25.13 -5.01
N LYS A 190 11.99 -24.60 -5.46
CA LYS A 190 13.33 -24.99 -5.02
C LYS A 190 13.70 -24.50 -3.63
N TYR A 191 13.13 -23.38 -3.18
CA TYR A 191 13.45 -22.81 -1.87
C TYR A 191 12.60 -23.43 -0.76
N ASP A 192 13.22 -23.67 0.39
CA ASP A 192 12.56 -24.23 1.56
C ASP A 192 11.68 -23.21 2.30
N LEU A 193 10.82 -23.70 3.19
CA LEU A 193 9.90 -22.85 3.97
C LEU A 193 10.65 -21.84 4.86
N LEU A 194 11.84 -22.19 5.36
CA LEU A 194 12.62 -21.30 6.22
C LEU A 194 13.11 -20.05 5.47
N ARG A 195 13.60 -20.20 4.24
CA ARG A 195 13.95 -19.02 3.42
C ARG A 195 12.73 -18.19 3.08
N LYS A 196 11.60 -18.85 2.78
CA LYS A 196 10.35 -18.15 2.44
C LYS A 196 9.83 -17.32 3.61
N ILE A 197 9.85 -17.81 4.85
CA ILE A 197 9.34 -17.02 5.97
C ILE A 197 10.19 -15.76 6.20
N ASN A 198 11.51 -15.83 6.00
CA ASN A 198 12.39 -14.66 6.09
C ASN A 198 12.04 -13.60 5.03
N LEU A 199 11.72 -14.03 3.81
CA LEU A 199 11.28 -13.13 2.74
C LEU A 199 9.91 -12.50 3.03
N ILE A 200 9.02 -13.21 3.71
CA ILE A 200 7.71 -12.68 4.11
C ILE A 200 7.86 -11.67 5.26
N TYR A 201 8.77 -11.91 6.21
CA TYR A 201 9.15 -10.88 7.19
C TYR A 201 9.71 -9.63 6.51
N LEU A 202 10.56 -9.79 5.50
CA LEU A 202 11.04 -8.66 4.70
C LEU A 202 9.89 -7.92 3.99
N LEU A 203 8.96 -8.64 3.34
CA LEU A 203 7.78 -8.01 2.73
C LEU A 203 6.95 -7.24 3.75
N SER A 204 6.73 -7.82 4.93
CA SER A 204 5.99 -7.19 6.02
C SER A 204 6.69 -5.92 6.52
N ASP A 205 8.01 -5.96 6.69
CA ASP A 205 8.80 -4.78 7.10
C ASP A 205 8.78 -3.69 6.02
N ILE A 206 8.88 -4.05 4.74
CA ILE A 206 8.72 -3.10 3.63
C ILE A 206 7.33 -2.46 3.68
N LEU A 207 6.28 -3.27 3.86
CA LEU A 207 4.89 -2.81 3.87
C LEU A 207 4.57 -1.92 5.07
N TYR A 208 5.13 -2.22 6.24
CA TYR A 208 5.01 -1.37 7.42
C TYR A 208 5.68 0.00 7.18
N ASN A 209 6.88 0.00 6.62
CA ASN A 209 7.68 1.21 6.43
C ASN A 209 7.35 1.97 5.14
N CYS A 210 6.58 1.40 4.21
CA CYS A 210 6.27 2.07 2.94
C CYS A 210 5.31 3.25 3.12
N SER A 211 4.55 3.25 4.21
CA SER A 211 3.66 4.35 4.60
C SER A 211 4.41 5.49 5.31
N ASN A 212 5.72 5.34 5.56
CA ASN A 212 6.53 6.39 6.15
C ASN A 212 6.95 7.43 5.10
N GLU A 213 6.77 8.71 5.40
CA GLU A 213 6.89 9.82 4.46
C GLU A 213 8.31 9.97 3.86
N PHE A 214 9.35 9.49 4.57
CA PHE A 214 10.75 9.72 4.19
C PHE A 214 11.20 9.09 2.86
N PHE A 215 10.57 8.01 2.40
CA PHE A 215 11.15 7.19 1.31
C PHE A 215 10.40 7.27 -0.03
N SER A 216 9.29 8.03 -0.11
CA SER A 216 8.37 7.97 -1.28
C SER A 216 8.03 6.52 -1.67
N SER A 217 7.99 5.63 -0.68
CA SER A 217 7.88 4.18 -0.86
C SER A 217 6.44 3.68 -1.01
N TRP A 218 5.45 4.59 -1.09
CA TRP A 218 4.03 4.22 -1.13
C TRP A 218 3.70 3.24 -2.28
N SER A 219 4.46 3.30 -3.38
CA SER A 219 4.31 2.40 -4.52
C SER A 219 4.40 0.93 -4.14
N TYR A 220 5.18 0.59 -3.11
CA TYR A 220 5.26 -0.77 -2.58
C TYR A 220 3.92 -1.31 -2.10
N ARG A 221 3.03 -0.48 -1.53
CA ARG A 221 1.72 -0.95 -1.06
C ARG A 221 0.93 -1.56 -2.22
N LYS A 222 0.81 -0.83 -3.32
CA LYS A 222 0.14 -1.31 -4.53
C LYS A 222 0.86 -2.49 -5.17
N ASP A 223 2.18 -2.40 -5.33
CA ASP A 223 2.93 -3.45 -6.02
C ASP A 223 2.97 -4.77 -5.21
N ILE A 224 2.92 -4.70 -3.88
CA ILE A 224 2.74 -5.87 -3.00
C ILE A 224 1.31 -6.41 -3.10
N GLU A 225 0.30 -5.54 -3.07
CA GLU A 225 -1.11 -5.92 -3.27
C GLU A 225 -1.30 -6.73 -4.56
N ASP A 226 -0.73 -6.28 -5.67
CA ASP A 226 -0.87 -6.95 -6.96
C ASP A 226 -0.22 -8.36 -6.98
N GLU A 227 0.85 -8.61 -6.22
CA GLU A 227 1.60 -9.88 -6.22
C GLU A 227 1.19 -10.86 -5.11
N LEU A 228 0.57 -10.37 -4.03
CA LEU A 228 0.18 -11.18 -2.87
C LEU A 228 -0.71 -12.40 -3.20
N PRO A 229 -1.74 -12.31 -4.07
CA PRO A 229 -2.59 -13.45 -4.38
C PRO A 229 -1.77 -14.60 -4.99
N LYS A 230 -0.85 -14.27 -5.91
CA LYS A 230 0.06 -15.24 -6.53
C LYS A 230 0.95 -15.88 -5.47
N ILE A 231 1.58 -15.06 -4.62
CA ILE A 231 2.43 -15.55 -3.52
C ILE A 231 1.66 -16.54 -2.65
N PHE A 232 0.48 -16.17 -2.14
CA PHE A 232 -0.32 -17.01 -1.25
C PHE A 232 -0.79 -18.31 -1.92
N TYR A 233 -1.18 -18.24 -3.19
CA TYR A 233 -1.53 -19.41 -3.98
C TYR A 233 -0.39 -20.44 -4.07
N PHE A 234 0.85 -19.98 -4.29
CA PHE A 234 2.03 -20.84 -4.33
C PHE A 234 2.46 -21.28 -2.93
N LEU A 235 2.40 -20.42 -1.91
CA LEU A 235 2.70 -20.80 -0.52
C LEU A 235 1.83 -21.97 -0.06
N ARG A 236 0.53 -21.98 -0.38
CA ARG A 236 -0.33 -23.16 -0.13
C ARG A 236 0.19 -24.41 -0.83
N LYS A 237 0.61 -24.31 -2.10
CA LYS A 237 1.16 -25.46 -2.85
C LYS A 237 2.44 -26.00 -2.21
N HIS A 238 3.29 -25.10 -1.72
CA HIS A 238 4.51 -25.44 -0.97
C HIS A 238 4.19 -26.15 0.34
N ILE A 239 3.30 -25.59 1.16
CA ILE A 239 2.87 -26.18 2.43
C ILE A 239 2.36 -27.61 2.24
N LYS A 240 1.58 -27.87 1.17
CA LYS A 240 1.07 -29.21 0.84
C LYS A 240 2.14 -30.24 0.47
N LYS A 241 3.28 -29.80 -0.07
CA LYS A 241 4.36 -30.69 -0.50
C LYS A 241 5.39 -30.95 0.60
N VAL A 242 5.24 -30.33 1.76
CA VAL A 242 6.19 -30.48 2.86
C VAL A 242 5.91 -31.79 3.59
N ASP A 243 6.92 -32.66 3.66
CA ASP A 243 6.79 -33.98 4.30
C ASP A 243 6.56 -33.87 5.82
N SER A 244 7.15 -32.85 6.45
CA SER A 244 7.03 -32.63 7.89
C SER A 244 5.81 -31.76 8.23
N LYS A 245 4.78 -32.39 8.78
CA LYS A 245 3.58 -31.71 9.29
C LYS A 245 3.90 -30.61 10.31
N ILE A 246 4.89 -30.83 11.18
CA ILE A 246 5.33 -29.86 12.19
C ILE A 246 5.92 -28.62 11.52
N LYS A 247 6.83 -28.79 10.53
CA LYS A 247 7.41 -27.66 9.78
C LYS A 247 6.33 -26.87 9.04
N GLY A 248 5.38 -27.57 8.40
CA GLY A 248 4.24 -26.94 7.73
C GLY A 248 3.37 -26.12 8.69
N LYS A 249 3.09 -26.66 9.88
CA LYS A 249 2.35 -25.96 10.94
C LYS A 249 3.06 -24.71 11.42
N MET A 250 4.32 -24.80 11.83
CA MET A 250 5.08 -23.65 12.34
C MET A 250 5.19 -22.52 11.31
N PHE A 251 5.36 -22.88 10.02
CA PHE A 251 5.38 -21.91 8.94
C PHE A 251 4.02 -21.22 8.80
N THR A 252 2.93 -21.99 8.82
CA THR A 252 1.56 -21.47 8.71
C THR A 252 1.21 -20.56 9.89
N ASP A 253 1.53 -20.96 11.12
CA ASP A 253 1.33 -20.13 12.33
C ASP A 253 2.07 -18.80 12.21
N SER A 254 3.30 -18.83 11.66
CA SER A 254 4.07 -17.63 11.40
C SER A 254 3.42 -16.73 10.34
N LEU A 255 2.84 -17.29 9.27
CA LEU A 255 2.07 -16.53 8.27
C LEU A 255 0.85 -15.87 8.88
N ILE A 256 0.09 -16.61 9.70
CA ILE A 256 -1.12 -16.11 10.35
C ILE A 256 -0.79 -14.95 11.28
N ASN A 257 0.30 -15.04 12.03
CA ASN A 257 0.75 -13.93 12.89
C ASN A 257 1.05 -12.67 12.07
N ILE A 258 1.77 -12.79 10.96
CA ILE A 258 2.02 -11.66 10.04
C ILE A 258 0.71 -11.11 9.49
N PHE A 259 -0.21 -11.99 9.11
CA PHE A 259 -1.51 -11.61 8.58
C PHE A 259 -2.37 -10.84 9.59
N ASN A 260 -2.38 -11.30 10.85
CA ASN A 260 -3.05 -10.61 11.95
C ASN A 260 -2.46 -9.21 12.15
N MET A 261 -1.13 -9.06 12.07
CA MET A 261 -0.48 -7.74 12.11
C MET A 261 -0.97 -6.85 10.96
N TRP A 262 -1.05 -7.38 9.73
CA TRP A 262 -1.54 -6.61 8.57
C TRP A 262 -3.00 -6.18 8.71
N ASN A 263 -3.84 -7.02 9.32
CA ASN A 263 -5.22 -6.67 9.67
C ASN A 263 -5.27 -5.56 10.73
N THR A 264 -4.46 -5.65 11.80
CA THR A 264 -4.37 -4.60 12.83
C THR A 264 -3.90 -3.28 12.24
N TRP A 265 -2.96 -3.32 11.30
CA TRP A 265 -2.45 -2.13 10.60
C TRP A 265 -3.42 -1.58 9.55
N ALA A 266 -4.54 -2.27 9.27
CA ALA A 266 -5.53 -1.92 8.27
C ALA A 266 -4.91 -1.59 6.89
N ILE A 267 -3.90 -2.35 6.47
CA ILE A 267 -3.19 -2.07 5.21
C ILE A 267 -4.07 -2.37 4.00
N TYR A 268 -4.88 -3.41 4.06
CA TYR A 268 -5.80 -3.77 3.00
C TYR A 268 -7.19 -3.99 3.58
N ASN A 269 -8.21 -3.83 2.73
CA ASN A 269 -9.58 -4.04 3.16
C ASN A 269 -9.84 -5.51 3.52
N SER A 270 -10.83 -5.75 4.37
CA SER A 270 -11.15 -7.10 4.87
C SER A 270 -11.59 -8.08 3.78
N VAL A 271 -12.24 -7.59 2.72
CA VAL A 271 -12.69 -8.40 1.57
C VAL A 271 -11.49 -9.03 0.86
N TYR A 272 -10.49 -8.22 0.54
CA TYR A 272 -9.24 -8.64 -0.07
C TYR A 272 -8.44 -9.58 0.85
N MET A 273 -8.33 -9.21 2.13
CA MET A 273 -7.63 -10.00 3.15
C MET A 273 -8.26 -11.39 3.31
N ASN A 274 -9.59 -11.49 3.36
CA ASN A 274 -10.29 -12.77 3.45
C ASN A 274 -9.97 -13.72 2.28
N GLY A 275 -9.75 -13.21 1.07
CA GLY A 275 -9.41 -14.08 -0.05
C GLY A 275 -7.95 -14.52 -0.07
N LEU A 276 -7.01 -13.71 0.42
CA LEU A 276 -5.65 -14.18 0.68
C LEU A 276 -5.65 -15.35 1.68
N LEU A 277 -6.40 -15.22 2.77
CA LEU A 277 -6.59 -16.32 3.71
C LEU A 277 -7.21 -17.53 3.04
N CYS A 278 -8.32 -17.34 2.30
CA CYS A 278 -8.99 -18.41 1.55
C CYS A 278 -8.04 -19.15 0.60
N LEU A 279 -7.11 -18.43 -0.06
CA LEU A 279 -6.08 -19.04 -0.90
C LEU A 279 -5.09 -19.89 -0.13
N LEU A 280 -4.77 -19.51 1.11
CA LEU A 280 -3.87 -20.28 1.97
C LEU A 280 -4.57 -21.54 2.48
N PHE A 281 -5.87 -21.44 2.81
CA PHE A 281 -6.69 -22.57 3.20
C PHE A 281 -6.87 -23.56 2.04
N ASN A 282 -6.75 -24.84 2.36
CA ASN A 282 -6.95 -25.93 1.40
C ASN A 282 -8.43 -26.33 1.29
N MET A 283 -9.33 -25.37 1.15
CA MET A 283 -10.75 -25.68 1.02
C MET A 283 -11.03 -26.39 -0.32
N LYS A 284 -11.87 -27.42 -0.27
CA LYS A 284 -12.33 -28.17 -1.44
C LYS A 284 -13.84 -28.05 -1.56
N ILE A 285 -14.33 -28.05 -2.79
CA ILE A 285 -15.75 -28.26 -3.09
C ILE A 285 -15.93 -29.75 -3.34
N ASN A 286 -16.87 -30.36 -2.61
CA ASN A 286 -17.26 -31.75 -2.83
C ASN A 286 -18.29 -31.75 -3.96
N TYR A 287 -17.83 -31.98 -5.18
CA TYR A 287 -18.73 -32.08 -6.34
C TYR A 287 -19.61 -33.32 -6.21
N ILE A 288 -20.84 -33.20 -6.70
CA ILE A 288 -21.78 -34.32 -6.79
C ILE A 288 -21.38 -35.13 -8.02
N ASN A 289 -21.16 -36.44 -7.84
CA ASN A 289 -20.88 -37.35 -8.94
C ASN A 289 -22.16 -37.60 -9.72
N ASP A 290 -22.18 -37.17 -10.97
CA ASP A 290 -23.32 -37.35 -11.86
C ASP A 290 -23.07 -38.60 -12.72
N ASN A 291 -23.33 -39.78 -12.14
CA ASN A 291 -23.18 -41.07 -12.82
C ASN A 291 -24.47 -41.51 -13.55
N LYS A 292 -25.37 -40.59 -13.86
CA LYS A 292 -26.51 -40.87 -14.72
C LYS A 292 -26.48 -39.96 -15.92
N SER A 293 -26.11 -40.55 -17.04
CA SER A 293 -26.61 -40.17 -18.35
C SER A 293 -28.12 -40.45 -18.38
N ASP A 294 -28.89 -39.69 -17.61
CA ASP A 294 -30.30 -39.56 -17.90
C ASP A 294 -30.35 -38.64 -19.13
N GLU A 295 -30.20 -39.26 -20.31
CA GLU A 295 -30.80 -38.75 -21.53
C GLU A 295 -32.31 -38.70 -21.29
N GLU A 296 -32.76 -37.72 -20.50
CA GLU A 296 -34.16 -37.34 -20.46
C GLU A 296 -34.50 -36.88 -21.87
N LYS A 297 -35.14 -37.77 -22.63
CA LYS A 297 -35.91 -37.41 -23.83
C LYS A 297 -36.77 -36.23 -23.42
N CYS A 298 -36.40 -35.02 -23.86
CA CYS A 298 -37.23 -33.85 -23.63
C CYS A 298 -38.54 -34.08 -24.38
N ASP A 299 -39.64 -34.28 -23.66
CA ASP A 299 -40.97 -34.12 -24.21
C ASP A 299 -41.07 -32.73 -24.84
N GLU A 300 -41.39 -32.66 -26.14
CA GLU A 300 -41.48 -31.41 -26.90
C GLU A 300 -42.59 -30.45 -26.40
N ASN A 301 -43.38 -30.89 -25.41
CA ASN A 301 -44.58 -30.22 -24.93
C ASN A 301 -44.47 -29.57 -23.53
N ILE A 302 -43.27 -29.45 -22.96
CA ILE A 302 -43.07 -28.71 -21.69
C ILE A 302 -42.64 -27.28 -22.00
N ASP A 303 -43.42 -26.28 -21.57
CA ASP A 303 -43.20 -24.83 -21.77
C ASP A 303 -41.98 -24.25 -21.02
N GLY A 304 -41.00 -25.07 -20.69
CA GLY A 304 -39.86 -24.71 -19.88
C GLY A 304 -38.70 -24.18 -20.71
N HIS A 305 -38.32 -22.91 -20.51
CA HIS A 305 -37.04 -22.41 -21.01
C HIS A 305 -35.87 -23.21 -20.39
N LYS A 306 -35.02 -23.80 -21.23
CA LYS A 306 -33.81 -24.50 -20.80
C LYS A 306 -32.95 -23.57 -19.92
N ILE A 307 -32.72 -23.97 -18.67
CA ILE A 307 -31.90 -23.20 -17.74
C ILE A 307 -30.46 -23.15 -18.27
N GLN A 308 -29.97 -21.94 -18.54
CA GLN A 308 -28.59 -21.75 -18.98
C GLN A 308 -27.61 -22.27 -17.92
N TYR A 309 -26.52 -22.90 -18.38
CA TYR A 309 -25.45 -23.45 -17.53
C TYR A 309 -25.89 -24.59 -16.58
N TYR A 310 -27.07 -25.20 -16.78
CA TYR A 310 -27.58 -26.28 -15.92
C TYR A 310 -26.57 -27.42 -15.72
N ASP A 311 -25.94 -27.90 -16.81
CA ASP A 311 -24.96 -28.99 -16.77
C ASP A 311 -23.68 -28.65 -15.98
N ASP A 312 -23.34 -27.38 -15.92
CA ASP A 312 -22.22 -26.90 -15.11
C ASP A 312 -22.59 -26.81 -13.63
N ILE A 313 -23.83 -26.40 -13.33
CA ILE A 313 -24.30 -26.10 -11.97
C ILE A 313 -24.70 -27.37 -11.22
N LYS A 314 -25.28 -28.35 -11.90
CA LYS A 314 -25.75 -29.60 -11.27
C LYS A 314 -24.66 -30.34 -10.49
N ARG A 315 -23.39 -30.21 -10.94
CA ARG A 315 -22.20 -30.77 -10.29
C ARG A 315 -21.88 -30.15 -8.93
N TYR A 316 -22.35 -28.94 -8.65
CA TYR A 316 -22.10 -28.27 -7.37
C TYR A 316 -23.11 -28.69 -6.29
N PRO A 317 -22.71 -28.73 -5.00
CA PRO A 317 -23.64 -28.87 -3.87
C PRO A 317 -24.77 -27.85 -3.94
N LEU A 318 -25.98 -28.25 -3.52
CA LEU A 318 -27.18 -27.40 -3.54
C LEU A 318 -26.95 -26.01 -2.94
N SER A 319 -26.24 -25.94 -1.81
CA SER A 319 -25.92 -24.69 -1.11
C SER A 319 -25.06 -23.71 -1.94
N LEU A 320 -24.33 -24.19 -2.96
CA LEU A 320 -23.48 -23.37 -3.81
C LEU A 320 -24.10 -23.09 -5.19
N ARG A 321 -25.17 -23.81 -5.58
CA ARG A 321 -25.73 -23.72 -6.93
C ARG A 321 -26.22 -22.32 -7.30
N ARG A 322 -26.87 -21.62 -6.37
CA ARG A 322 -27.34 -20.24 -6.57
C ARG A 322 -26.17 -19.30 -6.91
N ASN A 323 -25.13 -19.29 -6.09
CA ASN A 323 -23.97 -18.43 -6.34
C ASN A 323 -23.20 -18.86 -7.60
N ALA A 324 -23.13 -20.17 -7.87
CA ALA A 324 -22.50 -20.68 -9.07
C ALA A 324 -23.21 -20.14 -10.33
N TYR A 325 -24.54 -20.24 -10.37
CA TYR A 325 -25.36 -19.68 -11.46
C TYR A 325 -25.09 -18.19 -11.66
N MET A 326 -25.14 -17.40 -10.58
CA MET A 326 -24.86 -15.96 -10.64
C MET A 326 -23.49 -15.64 -11.23
N TYR A 327 -22.45 -16.43 -10.93
CA TYR A 327 -21.12 -16.23 -11.52
C TYR A 327 -21.03 -16.74 -12.97
N PHE A 328 -21.73 -17.81 -13.33
CA PHE A 328 -21.72 -18.31 -14.71
C PHE A 328 -22.32 -17.31 -15.69
N GLN A 329 -23.34 -16.55 -15.27
CA GLN A 329 -23.96 -15.48 -16.04
C GLN A 329 -23.05 -14.26 -16.29
N LYS A 330 -21.97 -14.09 -15.52
CA LYS A 330 -21.08 -12.94 -15.65
C LYS A 330 -20.07 -13.10 -16.78
N GLU A 331 -19.67 -12.00 -17.38
CA GLU A 331 -18.61 -12.00 -18.38
C GLU A 331 -17.23 -12.30 -17.75
N GLU A 332 -16.29 -12.81 -18.55
CA GLU A 332 -14.94 -13.17 -18.09
C GLU A 332 -14.24 -11.99 -17.40
N ASN A 333 -14.43 -10.77 -17.92
CA ASN A 333 -13.85 -9.54 -17.37
C ASN A 333 -14.42 -9.18 -15.99
N GLU A 334 -15.71 -9.43 -15.76
CA GLU A 334 -16.30 -9.22 -14.43
C GLU A 334 -15.78 -10.24 -13.43
N ILE A 335 -15.64 -11.51 -13.84
CA ILE A 335 -15.06 -12.57 -13.00
C ILE A 335 -13.61 -12.21 -12.61
N ASN A 336 -12.81 -11.74 -13.57
CA ASN A 336 -11.45 -11.28 -13.32
C ASN A 336 -11.41 -10.13 -12.30
N LYS A 337 -12.29 -9.12 -12.45
CA LYS A 337 -12.40 -8.00 -11.51
C LYS A 337 -12.78 -8.47 -10.11
N LEU A 338 -13.76 -9.38 -9.99
CA LEU A 338 -14.17 -9.95 -8.70
C LEU A 338 -13.04 -10.72 -8.03
N CYS A 339 -12.26 -11.51 -8.78
CA CYS A 339 -11.09 -12.20 -8.24
C CYS A 339 -10.06 -11.21 -7.69
N LEU A 340 -9.73 -10.15 -8.44
CA LEU A 340 -8.78 -9.12 -8.00
C LEU A 340 -9.27 -8.40 -6.73
N GLN A 341 -10.52 -7.94 -6.72
CA GLN A 341 -11.12 -7.24 -5.57
C GLN A 341 -11.12 -8.10 -4.29
N ARG A 342 -11.28 -9.42 -4.45
CA ARG A 342 -11.29 -10.38 -3.34
C ARG A 342 -9.92 -10.95 -3.02
N GLY A 343 -8.84 -10.52 -3.66
CA GLY A 343 -7.50 -11.06 -3.39
C GLY A 343 -7.31 -12.52 -3.80
N LEU A 344 -8.02 -12.96 -4.84
CA LEU A 344 -7.94 -14.31 -5.39
C LEU A 344 -7.02 -14.35 -6.61
N TYR A 345 -6.13 -15.33 -6.65
CA TYR A 345 -5.21 -15.53 -7.76
C TYR A 345 -5.86 -16.24 -8.94
N TYR A 346 -5.53 -15.76 -10.13
CA TYR A 346 -5.71 -16.47 -11.40
C TYR A 346 -4.56 -16.10 -12.33
N ASP A 347 -4.35 -16.92 -13.35
CA ASP A 347 -3.45 -16.64 -14.47
C ASP A 347 -4.16 -16.92 -15.79
N GLU A 348 -3.45 -16.71 -16.90
CA GLU A 348 -3.96 -16.89 -18.27
C GLU A 348 -4.42 -18.34 -18.54
N TYR A 349 -3.93 -19.31 -17.77
CA TYR A 349 -4.30 -20.73 -17.90
C TYR A 349 -5.52 -21.11 -17.04
N PHE A 350 -6.07 -20.19 -16.24
CA PHE A 350 -7.29 -20.47 -15.48
C PHE A 350 -8.51 -20.32 -16.36
N THR A 351 -9.23 -21.42 -16.57
CA THR A 351 -10.56 -21.40 -17.20
C THR A 351 -11.56 -20.60 -16.35
N LYS A 352 -12.59 -20.05 -16.98
CA LYS A 352 -13.74 -19.39 -16.30
C LYS A 352 -14.25 -20.24 -15.13
N LYS A 353 -14.48 -21.53 -15.37
CA LYS A 353 -14.93 -22.51 -14.36
C LYS A 353 -14.01 -22.57 -13.14
N LYS A 354 -12.69 -22.51 -13.36
CA LYS A 354 -11.69 -22.51 -12.28
C LYS A 354 -11.72 -21.20 -11.49
N LYS A 355 -11.92 -20.05 -12.13
CA LYS A 355 -12.09 -18.75 -11.44
C LYS A 355 -13.38 -18.73 -10.60
N ILE A 356 -14.49 -19.20 -11.17
CA ILE A 356 -15.78 -19.34 -10.46
C ILE A 356 -15.62 -20.26 -9.23
N LYS A 357 -14.92 -21.38 -9.36
CA LYS A 357 -14.61 -22.26 -8.22
C LYS A 357 -13.93 -21.49 -7.08
N TYR A 358 -12.99 -20.60 -7.38
CA TYR A 358 -12.28 -19.82 -6.35
C TYR A 358 -13.19 -18.77 -5.70
N LEU A 359 -14.08 -18.14 -6.48
CA LEU A 359 -15.10 -17.23 -5.94
C LEU A 359 -16.09 -17.96 -5.02
N LEU A 360 -16.51 -19.17 -5.37
CA LEU A 360 -17.38 -19.99 -4.52
C LEU A 360 -16.70 -20.44 -3.23
N LEU A 361 -15.42 -20.80 -3.31
CA LEU A 361 -14.61 -21.12 -2.12
C LEU A 361 -14.50 -19.90 -1.20
N TYR A 362 -14.29 -18.71 -1.76
CA TYR A 362 -14.28 -17.46 -1.01
C TYR A 362 -15.61 -17.17 -0.32
N ASP A 363 -16.74 -17.28 -1.03
CA ASP A 363 -18.06 -17.02 -0.44
C ASP A 363 -18.33 -17.97 0.75
N ASN A 364 -18.03 -19.25 0.57
CA ASN A 364 -18.16 -20.27 1.61
C ASN A 364 -17.21 -20.00 2.79
N PHE A 365 -15.98 -19.56 2.51
CA PHE A 365 -15.01 -19.14 3.53
C PHE A 365 -15.57 -17.98 4.37
N CYS A 366 -16.10 -16.93 3.74
CA CYS A 366 -16.65 -15.77 4.45
C CYS A 366 -17.87 -16.15 5.31
N VAL A 367 -18.78 -16.98 4.82
CA VAL A 367 -19.93 -17.47 5.60
C VAL A 367 -19.45 -18.19 6.86
N LYS A 368 -18.48 -19.10 6.71
CA LYS A 368 -17.92 -19.86 7.83
C LYS A 368 -17.14 -19.00 8.81
N ASN A 369 -16.37 -18.03 8.31
CA ASN A 369 -15.58 -17.12 9.14
C ASN A 369 -16.48 -16.19 9.96
N ASN A 370 -17.57 -15.69 9.37
CA ASN A 370 -18.57 -14.89 10.07
C ASN A 370 -19.28 -15.68 11.17
N LEU A 371 -19.52 -16.97 10.97
CA LEU A 371 -20.08 -17.88 11.99
C LEU A 371 -19.10 -18.12 13.16
N SER A 372 -17.79 -18.01 12.93
CA SER A 372 -16.75 -18.19 13.97
C SER A 372 -16.35 -16.93 14.73
N ASN A 373 -16.97 -15.78 14.44
CA ASN A 373 -16.67 -14.49 15.11
C ASN A 373 -17.06 -14.45 16.61
N THR A 374 -17.50 -15.56 17.21
CA THR A 374 -17.44 -15.78 18.65
C THR A 374 -16.00 -16.15 19.06
N ASN A 375 -15.14 -15.13 19.15
CA ASN A 375 -13.84 -15.10 19.86
C ASN A 375 -12.68 -16.00 19.40
N ASN A 376 -12.71 -16.69 18.25
CA ASN A 376 -11.63 -17.65 17.96
C ASN A 376 -11.26 -17.81 16.47
N ASN A 377 -10.79 -16.74 15.82
CA ASN A 377 -10.12 -16.83 14.51
C ASN A 377 -8.98 -17.88 14.53
N GLN A 378 -8.22 -17.97 15.63
CA GLN A 378 -7.17 -18.99 15.81
C GLN A 378 -7.71 -20.43 15.71
N HIS A 379 -8.92 -20.68 16.23
CA HIS A 379 -9.53 -22.01 16.25
C HIS A 379 -10.15 -22.38 14.89
N PHE A 380 -10.75 -21.40 14.20
CA PHE A 380 -11.20 -21.56 12.81
C PHE A 380 -10.03 -21.87 11.88
N ILE A 381 -8.93 -21.14 12.04
CA ILE A 381 -7.71 -21.33 11.26
C ILE A 381 -7.09 -22.72 11.54
N ASN A 382 -6.97 -23.11 12.82
CA ASN A 382 -6.45 -24.43 13.20
C ASN A 382 -7.28 -25.60 12.64
N ASN A 383 -8.62 -25.48 12.63
CA ASN A 383 -9.48 -26.55 12.14
C ASN A 383 -9.32 -26.80 10.63
N TYR A 384 -9.11 -25.77 9.80
CA TYR A 384 -9.05 -25.93 8.34
C TYR A 384 -7.65 -26.18 7.78
N PHE A 385 -6.57 -25.87 8.51
CA PHE A 385 -5.21 -26.24 8.08
C PHE A 385 -4.85 -27.69 8.41
N PHE A 386 -5.47 -28.27 9.44
CA PHE A 386 -5.10 -29.60 9.93
C PHE A 386 -6.23 -30.65 9.86
N SER A 387 -7.43 -30.28 9.39
CA SER A 387 -8.46 -31.27 9.05
C SER A 387 -8.19 -31.91 7.68
N ARG A 388 -7.65 -33.14 7.78
CA ARG A 388 -7.45 -34.18 6.76
C ARG A 388 -6.58 -33.84 5.54
#